data_AF-A0A8T6N4D6-F1
#
_entry.id   AF-A0A8T6N4D6-F1
#
_cell.length_a   1.000
_cell.length_b   1.000
_cell.length_c   1.000
_cell.angle_alpha   90.00
_cell.angle_beta   90.00
_cell.angle_gamma   90.00
#
_symmetry.space_group_name_H-M   'P 1'
#
loop_
_entity.id
_entity.type
_entity.pdbx_description
1 polymer ?
#
loop_
_entity_poly.entity_id
_entity_poly.type
_entity_poly.pdbx_seq_one_letter_code
_entity_poly.pdbx_strand_id
1 'polypeptide(L)'
;MPLSYEALNHFQIDCSKAKEQTEFLISLKRNHNEMQMDRIKAYLMPWKILTDPDGHARLSHSGYGGYNRMIDSHLHDLSTQCGSGPGYMW
;
A
#
# COMPACT_ATOMS: atom_id res chain seq x y z
N MET A 1 -15.47 -5.75 -5.48
CA MET A 1 -14.90 -4.38 -5.60
C MET A 1 -13.40 -4.52 -5.45
N PRO A 2 -12.55 -3.87 -6.28
CA PRO A 2 -11.13 -3.91 -5.97
C PRO A 2 -11.00 -3.20 -4.62
N LEU A 3 -10.56 -3.94 -3.60
CA LEU A 3 -10.29 -3.44 -2.25
C LEU A 3 -9.19 -2.40 -2.40
N SER A 4 -9.62 -1.18 -2.70
CA SER A 4 -8.80 -0.08 -3.19
C SER A 4 -8.05 0.50 -2.00
N TYR A 5 -6.89 1.08 -2.29
CA TYR A 5 -6.08 1.93 -1.41
C TYR A 5 -6.82 2.71 -0.30
N GLU A 6 -8.07 3.13 -0.51
CA GLU A 6 -8.92 3.74 0.51
C GLU A 6 -9.08 2.87 1.78
N ALA A 7 -9.02 1.54 1.65
CA ALA A 7 -9.01 0.63 2.78
C ALA A 7 -7.75 0.75 3.66
N LEU A 8 -6.60 1.19 3.09
CA LEU A 8 -5.39 1.47 3.88
C LEU A 8 -5.55 2.75 4.72
N ASN A 9 -6.29 3.75 4.24
CA ASN A 9 -6.52 5.00 4.99
C ASN A 9 -7.35 4.79 6.26
N HIS A 10 -8.14 3.72 6.32
CA HIS A 10 -8.95 3.34 7.49
C HIS A 10 -8.44 2.08 8.19
N PHE A 11 -7.19 1.67 7.91
CA PHE A 11 -6.62 0.47 8.51
C PHE A 11 -6.43 0.67 10.02
N GLN A 12 -7.15 -0.14 10.80
CA GLN A 12 -7.01 -0.21 12.26
C GLN A 12 -6.27 -1.48 12.65
N ILE A 13 -5.29 -1.34 13.53
CA ILE A 13 -4.49 -2.47 14.01
C ILE A 13 -5.32 -3.27 15.01
N ASP A 14 -5.45 -4.57 14.76
CA ASP A 14 -6.11 -5.52 15.64
C ASP A 14 -5.17 -6.70 15.89
N CYS A 15 -4.54 -6.70 17.07
CA CYS A 15 -3.57 -7.73 17.43
C CYS A 15 -4.17 -9.14 17.55
N SER A 16 -5.49 -9.28 17.71
CA SER A 16 -6.14 -10.59 17.68
C SER A 16 -6.13 -11.23 16.29
N LYS A 17 -5.93 -10.42 15.24
CA LYS A 17 -5.87 -10.81 13.83
C LYS A 17 -4.57 -10.41 13.15
N ALA A 18 -3.50 -10.20 13.92
CA ALA A 18 -2.21 -9.70 13.43
C ALA A 18 -1.68 -10.49 12.22
N LYS A 19 -1.82 -11.82 12.23
CA LYS A 19 -1.40 -12.69 11.12
C LYS A 19 -2.22 -12.46 9.84
N GLU A 20 -3.55 -12.43 9.96
CA GLU A 20 -4.46 -12.19 8.82
C GLU A 20 -4.27 -10.78 8.25
N GLN A 21 -4.07 -9.80 9.12
CA GLN A 21 -3.79 -8.42 8.74
C GLN A 21 -2.43 -8.27 8.04
N THR A 22 -1.41 -9.01 8.48
CA THR A 22 -0.10 -9.06 7.83
C THR A 22 -0.20 -9.67 6.43
N GLU A 23 -0.86 -10.82 6.30
CA GLU A 23 -1.09 -11.48 5.01
C GLU A 23 -1.89 -10.59 4.04
N PHE A 24 -2.90 -9.90 4.55
CA PHE A 24 -3.66 -8.91 3.79
C PHE A 24 -2.78 -7.76 3.29
N LEU A 25 -1.99 -7.13 4.17
CA LEU A 25 -1.08 -6.04 3.81
C LEU A 25 -0.03 -6.49 2.77
N ILE A 26 0.55 -7.68 2.95
CA ILE A 26 1.50 -8.26 1.99
C ILE A 26 0.82 -8.52 0.64
N SER A 27 -0.43 -8.98 0.62
CA SER A 27 -1.17 -9.24 -0.63
C SER A 27 -1.44 -7.98 -1.46
N LEU A 28 -1.44 -6.81 -0.81
CA LEU A 28 -1.61 -5.51 -1.47
C LEU A 28 -0.30 -4.92 -2.00
N LYS A 29 0.86 -5.52 -1.67
CA LYS A 29 2.15 -5.03 -2.18
C LYS A 29 2.22 -5.21 -3.68
N ARG A 30 2.66 -4.14 -4.35
CA ARG A 30 2.86 -4.17 -5.81
C ARG A 30 4.26 -4.63 -6.13
N ASN A 31 4.39 -5.41 -7.19
CA ASN A 31 5.70 -5.85 -7.66
C ASN A 31 6.38 -4.75 -8.49
N HIS A 32 7.68 -4.94 -8.76
CA HIS A 32 8.48 -3.96 -9.49
C HIS A 32 7.91 -3.63 -10.88
N ASN A 33 7.40 -4.64 -11.59
CA ASN A 33 6.88 -4.49 -12.95
C ASN A 33 5.57 -3.69 -12.96
N GLU A 34 4.68 -3.92 -11.99
CA GLU A 34 3.44 -3.15 -11.83
C GLU A 34 3.72 -1.68 -11.53
N MET A 35 4.70 -1.40 -10.66
CA MET A 35 5.13 -0.03 -10.38
C MET A 35 5.74 0.64 -11.62
N GLN A 36 6.58 -0.06 -12.38
CA GLN A 36 7.12 0.46 -13.64
C GLN A 36 6.00 0.77 -14.65
N MET A 37 5.04 -0.12 -14.81
CA MET A 37 3.90 0.09 -15.72
C MET A 37 3.07 1.30 -15.30
N ASP A 38 2.87 1.54 -14.01
CA ASP A 38 2.15 2.70 -13.53
C ASP A 38 2.94 4.01 -13.72
N ARG A 39 4.28 4.00 -13.59
CA ARG A 39 5.13 5.15 -13.98
C ARG A 39 4.99 5.46 -15.46
N ILE A 40 5.04 4.44 -16.32
CA ILE A 40 4.89 4.60 -17.77
C ILE A 40 3.52 5.17 -18.09
N LYS A 41 2.45 4.67 -17.48
CA LYS A 41 1.10 5.22 -17.64
C LYS A 41 1.00 6.68 -17.21
N ALA A 42 1.59 7.05 -16.07
CA ALA A 42 1.63 8.44 -15.62
C ALA A 42 2.36 9.33 -16.62
N TYR A 43 3.50 8.87 -17.16
CA TYR A 43 4.27 9.59 -18.17
C TYR A 43 3.53 9.75 -19.50
N LEU A 44 2.79 8.72 -19.94
CA LEU A 44 2.05 8.72 -21.19
C LEU A 44 0.73 9.48 -21.12
N MET A 45 0.22 9.81 -19.93
CA MET A 45 -1.06 10.50 -19.73
C MET A 45 -0.92 11.80 -18.91
N PRO A 46 -0.06 12.75 -19.30
CA PRO A 46 0.15 13.97 -18.52
C PRO A 46 -1.10 14.87 -18.47
N TRP A 47 -1.99 14.79 -19.45
CA TRP A 47 -3.26 15.54 -19.45
C TRP A 47 -4.18 15.14 -18.28
N LYS A 48 -3.98 13.94 -17.70
CA LYS A 48 -4.74 13.53 -16.51
C LYS A 48 -4.51 14.45 -15.32
N ILE A 49 -3.40 15.17 -15.24
CA ILE A 49 -3.20 16.18 -14.17
C ILE A 49 -4.36 17.19 -14.16
N LEU A 50 -4.89 17.52 -15.34
CA LEU A 50 -5.96 18.50 -15.51
C LEU A 50 -7.37 17.87 -15.51
N THR A 51 -7.51 16.67 -16.09
CA THR A 51 -8.82 16.03 -16.27
C THR A 51 -9.21 15.06 -15.16
N ASP A 52 -8.22 14.47 -14.47
CA ASP A 52 -8.36 13.43 -13.44
C ASP A 52 -7.15 13.51 -12.47
N PRO A 53 -7.02 14.61 -11.71
CA PRO A 53 -5.86 14.87 -10.86
C PRO A 53 -5.65 13.76 -9.82
N ASP A 54 -6.73 13.23 -9.26
CA ASP A 54 -6.68 12.15 -8.27
C ASP A 54 -6.17 10.84 -8.89
N GLY A 55 -6.65 10.47 -10.08
CA GLY A 55 -6.17 9.29 -10.79
C GLY A 55 -4.70 9.41 -11.18
N HIS A 56 -4.25 10.60 -11.58
CA HIS A 56 -2.83 10.83 -11.83
C HIS A 56 -1.99 10.76 -10.55
N ALA A 57 -2.43 11.36 -9.45
CA ALA A 57 -1.73 11.30 -8.17
C ALA A 57 -1.58 9.85 -7.69
N ARG A 58 -2.65 9.05 -7.82
CA ARG A 58 -2.63 7.60 -7.53
C ARG A 58 -1.63 6.84 -8.39
N LEU A 59 -1.62 7.05 -9.70
CA LEU A 59 -0.64 6.41 -10.60
C LEU A 59 0.80 6.79 -10.28
N SER A 60 1.04 8.07 -9.96
CA SER A 60 2.36 8.55 -9.56
C SER A 60 2.81 7.91 -8.24
N HIS A 61 1.97 7.96 -7.20
CA HIS A 61 2.28 7.34 -5.90
C HIS A 61 2.47 5.83 -6.01
N SER A 62 1.67 5.14 -6.83
CA SER A 62 1.86 3.73 -7.17
C SER A 62 3.22 3.49 -7.82
N GLY A 63 3.51 4.23 -8.89
CA GLY A 63 4.71 4.03 -9.67
C GLY A 63 5.98 4.31 -8.87
N TYR A 64 6.00 5.36 -8.04
CA TYR A 64 7.16 5.69 -7.21
C TYR A 64 7.27 4.85 -5.92
N GLY A 65 6.39 3.88 -5.71
CA GLY A 65 6.44 2.96 -4.57
C GLY A 65 5.90 3.56 -3.26
N GLY A 66 5.17 4.66 -3.31
CA GLY A 66 4.52 5.26 -2.15
C GLY A 66 3.53 4.30 -1.48
N TYR A 67 2.84 3.47 -2.26
CA TYR A 67 1.93 2.46 -1.71
C TYR A 67 2.65 1.36 -0.95
N ASN A 68 3.74 0.82 -1.50
CA ASN A 68 4.53 -0.18 -0.78
C ASN A 68 5.11 0.41 0.51
N ARG A 69 5.56 1.67 0.51
CA ARG A 69 6.02 2.36 1.73
C ARG A 69 4.93 2.50 2.79
N MET A 70 3.69 2.83 2.39
CA MET A 70 2.58 2.91 3.34
C MET A 70 2.22 1.55 3.93
N ILE A 71 2.22 0.51 3.09
CA ILE A 71 2.03 -0.89 3.53
C ILE A 71 3.15 -1.29 4.50
N ASP A 72 4.40 -0.97 4.19
CA ASP A 72 5.55 -1.24 5.05
C ASP A 72 5.43 -0.52 6.39
N SER A 73 4.92 0.72 6.40
CA SER A 73 4.63 1.45 7.64
C SER A 73 3.58 0.72 8.48
N HIS A 74 2.46 0.29 7.89
CA HIS A 74 1.44 -0.45 8.62
C HIS A 74 1.92 -1.81 9.12
N LEU A 75 2.76 -2.51 8.34
CA LEU A 75 3.40 -3.75 8.77
C LEU A 75 4.36 -3.50 9.94
N HIS A 76 5.10 -2.40 9.90
CA HIS A 76 5.97 -1.98 11.00
C HIS A 76 5.15 -1.67 12.25
N ASP A 77 4.10 -0.85 12.14
CA ASP A 77 3.23 -0.51 13.26
C ASP A 77 2.55 -1.74 13.86
N LEU A 78 2.10 -2.68 13.02
CA LEU A 78 1.51 -3.94 13.47
C LEU A 78 2.55 -4.81 14.20
N SER A 79 3.78 -4.87 13.70
CA SER A 79 4.89 -5.54 14.38
C SER A 79 5.23 -4.87 15.71
N THR A 80 5.30 -3.55 15.78
CA THR A 80 5.61 -2.83 17.02
C THR A 80 4.50 -2.92 18.06
N GLN A 81 3.24 -2.77 17.64
CA GLN A 81 2.09 -2.77 18.55
C GLN A 81 1.69 -4.18 19.00
N CYS A 82 1.85 -5.19 18.13
CA CYS A 82 1.46 -6.57 18.44
C CYS A 82 2.65 -7.49 18.77
N GLY A 83 3.89 -7.08 18.48
CA GLY A 83 5.12 -7.85 18.71
C GLY A 83 5.67 -7.82 20.14
N SER A 84 4.96 -7.19 21.09
CA SER A 84 5.24 -7.34 22.54
C SER A 84 4.69 -8.67 23.12
N GLY A 85 4.06 -9.51 22.29
CA GLY A 85 3.69 -10.89 22.61
C GLY A 85 4.75 -11.89 22.11
N PRO A 86 5.01 -12.99 22.83
CA PRO A 86 6.12 -13.89 22.56
C PRO A 86 5.91 -14.65 21.25
N GLY A 87 6.59 -14.25 20.17
CA GLY A 87 6.53 -15.01 18.92
C GLY A 87 6.95 -14.28 17.63
N TYR A 88 7.21 -12.98 17.66
CA TYR A 88 7.53 -12.21 16.45
C TYR A 88 8.94 -11.63 16.52
N MET A 89 9.94 -12.50 16.36
CA MET A 89 11.30 -12.09 15.97
C MET A 89 11.41 -12.30 14.46
N TRP A 90 11.55 -11.20 13.71
CA TRP A 90 12.09 -11.19 12.35
C TRP A 90 13.58 -10.87 12.42
#